data_AF-A0A167C1Q0-F1
#
_entry.id   AF-A0A167C1Q0-F1
#
_cell.length_a   1.000
_cell.length_b   1.000
_cell.length_c   1.000
_cell.angle_alpha   90.00
_cell.angle_beta   90.00
_cell.angle_gamma   90.00
#
_symmetry.space_group_name_H-M   'P 1'
#
loop_
_entity.id
_entity.type
_entity.pdbx_description
1 polymer ?
#
loop_
_entity_poly.entity_id
_entity_poly.type
_entity_poly.pdbx_seq_one_letter_code
_entity_poly.pdbx_strand_id
1 'polypeptide(L)'
;MKFSTAVVAAYAPYLAIANVRIPWYFPENPSNANGLEDVTFPMSLSRAKREVGYYFAQQFSFHGISGSAYIGLQPRPDVKGHSIIHAAFSSFQNGTTTSHLNCYNGADSGPAGVSCAISITGNYSHTYDLTAKNIGNTTWQGYLTNTITGESHDIGAWTLPSDAGNIRTSHDGFVEYYNWNSIHGSKIDCPNQPRTDVTFYNPSSTTGGALDGQLRQPEEFGDCNGMENLQSASVGRGYQIAYGRIQSCHKTSATNETMLNIMANAFQARVKENVDKIRQVPGLQHVLQEDAALKAQLETKLQAVEDDLLKGSNVEADFRERAVQHLADIQKAPELQSALNGNSKLEGQVAETVRNVEEDLCKITLSDMLAAPAVPRR
;
A
#
# COMPACT_ATOMS: atom_id res chain seq x y z
N MET A 1 37.31 -1.36 44.72
CA MET A 1 36.53 -0.59 43.72
C MET A 1 35.81 -1.59 42.85
N LYS A 2 34.47 -1.64 42.92
CA LYS A 2 33.66 -2.57 42.11
C LYS A 2 33.43 -1.92 40.75
N PHE A 3 33.91 -2.56 39.68
CA PHE A 3 33.60 -2.16 38.31
C PHE A 3 32.15 -2.56 38.04
N SER A 4 31.28 -1.56 37.94
CA SER A 4 29.92 -1.76 37.41
C SER A 4 30.02 -1.89 35.90
N THR A 5 29.82 -3.11 35.41
CA THR A 5 29.65 -3.39 33.98
C THR A 5 28.35 -2.74 33.52
N ALA A 6 28.45 -1.63 32.79
CA ALA A 6 27.31 -1.03 32.11
C ALA A 6 26.88 -1.98 30.98
N VAL A 7 25.70 -2.58 31.11
CA VAL A 7 25.05 -3.29 30.01
C VAL A 7 24.53 -2.22 29.06
N VAL A 8 25.27 -1.97 27.98
CA VAL A 8 24.76 -1.25 26.82
C VAL A 8 23.76 -2.19 26.15
N ALA A 9 22.47 -2.03 26.47
CA ALA A 9 21.41 -2.62 25.68
C ALA A 9 21.51 -2.00 24.27
N ALA A 10 22.00 -2.78 23.32
CA ALA A 10 21.98 -2.39 21.92
C ALA A 10 20.51 -2.22 21.51
N TYR A 11 20.07 -0.98 21.35
CA TYR A 11 18.80 -0.67 20.74
C TYR A 11 18.89 -1.13 19.28
N ALA A 12 18.38 -2.33 19.00
CA ALA A 12 18.16 -2.75 17.64
C ALA A 12 17.25 -1.71 16.98
N PRO A 13 17.62 -1.13 15.83
CA PRO A 13 16.71 -0.26 15.10
C PRO A 13 15.41 -1.05 14.86
N TYR A 14 14.27 -0.47 15.26
CA TYR A 14 12.93 -1.04 15.18
C TYR A 14 12.44 -1.32 13.73
N LEU A 15 13.37 -1.37 12.76
CA LEU A 15 13.16 -1.83 11.40
C LEU A 15 13.00 -3.35 11.30
N ALA A 16 13.17 -4.12 12.38
CA ALA A 16 13.21 -5.59 12.36
C ALA A 16 11.93 -6.28 11.82
N ILE A 17 10.86 -5.52 11.58
CA ILE A 17 9.59 -6.05 11.05
C ILE A 17 9.15 -5.32 9.76
N ALA A 18 9.94 -4.35 9.30
CA ALA A 18 9.77 -3.76 7.98
C ALA A 18 10.03 -4.81 6.90
N ASN A 19 9.14 -4.87 5.94
CA ASN A 19 9.21 -5.79 4.84
C ASN A 19 9.88 -5.18 3.61
N VAL A 20 9.58 -3.92 3.32
CA VAL A 20 10.27 -3.16 2.27
C VAL A 20 10.96 -1.99 2.92
N ARG A 21 12.20 -1.73 2.55
CA ARG A 21 12.95 -0.54 2.93
C ARG A 21 12.99 0.44 1.76
N ILE A 22 12.75 1.73 2.05
CA ILE A 22 12.64 2.80 1.05
C ILE A 22 13.54 3.96 1.48
N PRO A 23 14.85 3.91 1.17
CA PRO A 23 15.75 4.95 1.63
C PRO A 23 15.41 6.30 1.00
N TRP A 24 15.59 7.38 1.75
CA TRP A 24 15.45 8.75 1.26
C TRP A 24 16.58 9.65 1.76
N TYR A 25 16.89 10.68 1.00
CA TYR A 25 17.93 11.64 1.35
C TYR A 25 17.75 12.98 0.63
N PHE A 26 18.34 14.04 1.17
CA PHE A 26 18.52 15.33 0.50
C PHE A 26 19.96 15.41 -0.03
N PRO A 27 20.16 15.53 -1.36
CA PRO A 27 21.50 15.54 -1.97
C PRO A 27 22.28 16.81 -1.62
N GLU A 28 21.57 17.94 -1.49
CA GLU A 28 22.14 19.19 -1.04
C GLU A 28 22.02 19.28 0.48
N ASN A 29 23.12 19.67 1.13
CA ASN A 29 23.10 19.92 2.57
C ASN A 29 22.32 21.23 2.79
N PRO A 30 21.28 21.26 3.65
CA PRO A 30 20.59 22.48 3.96
C PRO A 30 21.57 23.57 4.41
N SER A 31 21.27 24.81 4.04
CA SER A 31 22.14 25.97 4.26
C SER A 31 22.40 26.25 5.74
N ASN A 32 21.54 25.75 6.62
CA ASN A 32 21.78 25.61 8.05
C ASN A 32 22.29 24.18 8.34
N ALA A 33 23.56 24.05 8.76
CA ALA A 33 24.17 22.75 9.10
C ALA A 33 23.49 21.99 10.28
N ASN A 34 22.35 22.45 10.75
CA ASN A 34 21.61 21.94 11.89
C ASN A 34 20.61 20.85 11.53
N GLY A 35 20.27 20.67 10.25
CA GLY A 35 19.27 19.71 9.77
C GLY A 35 17.93 20.37 9.43
N LEU A 36 16.95 19.54 9.04
CA LEU A 36 15.65 19.98 8.51
C LEU A 36 14.68 20.39 9.62
N GLU A 37 14.08 21.56 9.51
CA GLU A 37 13.04 22.09 10.42
C GLU A 37 11.64 21.52 10.07
N ASP A 38 11.50 21.00 8.87
CA ASP A 38 10.33 20.30 8.39
C ASP A 38 10.72 19.24 7.35
N VAL A 39 9.88 18.24 7.14
CA VAL A 39 9.98 17.33 6.00
C VAL A 39 8.58 16.88 5.60
N THR A 40 8.32 16.87 4.30
CA THR A 40 7.05 16.42 3.71
C THR A 40 7.28 15.20 2.86
N PHE A 41 6.46 14.17 3.09
CA PHE A 41 6.47 12.90 2.38
C PHE A 41 5.15 12.69 1.64
N PRO A 42 5.10 12.91 0.32
CA PRO A 42 3.88 12.63 -0.44
C PRO A 42 3.72 11.12 -0.65
N MET A 43 2.50 10.61 -0.45
CA MET A 43 2.13 9.21 -0.66
C MET A 43 0.76 9.09 -1.35
N SER A 44 0.60 8.05 -2.19
CA SER A 44 -0.69 7.72 -2.80
C SER A 44 -1.10 6.29 -2.48
N LEU A 45 -2.35 6.14 -2.03
CA LEU A 45 -3.00 4.86 -1.74
C LEU A 45 -3.85 4.36 -2.92
N SER A 46 -3.74 4.97 -4.10
CA SER A 46 -4.67 4.73 -5.22
C SER A 46 -4.78 3.27 -5.66
N ARG A 47 -3.73 2.48 -5.40
CA ARG A 47 -3.66 1.05 -5.72
C ARG A 47 -3.68 0.16 -4.47
N ALA A 48 -3.69 0.73 -3.27
CA ALA A 48 -3.74 -0.02 -2.02
C ALA A 48 -5.10 -0.66 -1.84
N LYS A 49 -5.14 -1.83 -1.19
CA LYS A 49 -6.42 -2.45 -0.80
C LYS A 49 -7.00 -1.70 0.38
N ARG A 50 -8.32 -1.53 0.39
CA ARG A 50 -9.04 -0.88 1.50
C ARG A 50 -9.27 -1.90 2.62
N GLU A 51 -8.19 -2.30 3.27
CA GLU A 51 -8.17 -3.31 4.31
C GLU A 51 -7.16 -2.97 5.40
N VAL A 52 -7.31 -3.58 6.57
CA VAL A 52 -6.32 -3.45 7.64
C VAL A 52 -5.16 -4.41 7.41
N GLY A 53 -3.99 -4.09 7.96
CA GLY A 53 -2.83 -4.98 8.00
C GLY A 53 -1.54 -4.35 7.48
N TYR A 54 -1.63 -3.32 6.63
CA TYR A 54 -0.44 -2.65 6.09
C TYR A 54 -0.18 -1.28 6.71
N TYR A 55 1.10 -0.96 6.85
CA TYR A 55 1.57 0.38 7.16
C TYR A 55 2.61 0.84 6.14
N PHE A 56 2.41 2.04 5.58
CA PHE A 56 3.32 2.72 4.67
C PHE A 56 3.83 3.97 5.36
N ALA A 57 5.12 4.04 5.64
CA ALA A 57 5.65 5.12 6.46
C ALA A 57 7.04 5.56 6.01
N GLN A 58 7.37 6.80 6.37
CA GLN A 58 8.71 7.35 6.26
C GLN A 58 9.22 7.59 7.67
N GLN A 59 10.35 6.99 8.00
CA GLN A 59 11.03 7.26 9.27
C GLN A 59 12.00 8.42 9.10
N PHE A 60 12.32 9.07 10.20
CA PHE A 60 13.34 10.10 10.32
C PHE A 60 13.98 10.02 11.70
N SER A 61 15.19 10.56 11.81
CA SER A 61 15.91 10.68 13.07
C SER A 61 16.33 12.12 13.29
N PHE A 62 16.71 12.44 14.52
CA PHE A 62 17.10 13.78 14.92
C PHE A 62 18.59 13.84 15.26
N HIS A 63 19.15 15.04 15.21
CA HIS A 63 20.44 15.29 15.85
C HIS A 63 20.31 15.25 17.38
N GLY A 64 21.38 14.90 18.09
CA GLY A 64 21.45 14.94 19.57
C GLY A 64 20.74 13.81 20.33
N ILE A 65 19.85 13.04 19.68
CA ILE A 65 19.15 11.91 20.28
C ILE A 65 19.26 10.64 19.41
N SER A 66 18.90 9.49 19.97
CA SER A 66 19.02 8.18 19.31
C SER A 66 17.69 7.62 18.78
N GLY A 67 16.56 8.02 19.36
CA GLY A 67 15.24 7.58 18.94
C GLY A 67 14.85 8.15 17.58
N SER A 68 14.23 7.32 16.75
CA SER A 68 13.61 7.72 15.50
C SER A 68 12.15 8.12 15.71
N ALA A 69 11.56 8.65 14.65
CA ALA A 69 10.15 8.89 14.52
C ALA A 69 9.69 8.43 13.13
N TYR A 70 8.37 8.29 12.95
CA TYR A 70 7.77 8.04 11.65
C TYR A 70 6.56 8.93 11.41
N ILE A 71 6.19 9.04 10.14
CA ILE A 71 4.87 9.49 9.70
C ILE A 71 4.42 8.61 8.53
N GLY A 72 3.13 8.25 8.48
CA GLY A 72 2.67 7.31 7.45
C GLY A 72 1.17 7.15 7.34
N LEU A 73 0.75 6.33 6.37
CA LEU A 73 -0.63 5.96 6.09
C LEU A 73 -0.87 4.47 6.30
N GLN A 74 -2.01 4.12 6.89
CA GLN A 74 -2.51 2.75 6.93
C GLN A 74 -3.80 2.67 6.12
N PRO A 75 -3.89 1.77 5.14
CA PRO A 75 -5.16 1.48 4.51
C PRO A 75 -6.20 0.98 5.53
N ARG A 76 -7.47 1.25 5.23
CA ARG A 76 -8.61 0.88 6.08
C ARG A 76 -9.79 0.45 5.22
N PRO A 77 -10.65 -0.46 5.74
CA PRO A 77 -11.95 -0.72 5.16
C PRO A 77 -12.81 0.54 5.04
N ASP A 78 -13.66 0.57 4.03
CA ASP A 78 -14.68 1.61 3.91
C ASP A 78 -15.63 1.57 5.12
N VAL A 79 -16.01 2.75 5.61
CA VAL A 79 -16.99 2.91 6.69
C VAL A 79 -18.20 3.62 6.12
N LYS A 80 -19.37 2.97 6.20
CA LYS A 80 -20.63 3.50 5.66
C LYS A 80 -20.54 3.92 4.18
N GLY A 81 -19.78 3.17 3.38
CA GLY A 81 -19.58 3.44 1.95
C GLY A 81 -18.55 4.53 1.64
N HIS A 82 -17.83 5.05 2.65
CA HIS A 82 -16.80 6.05 2.47
C HIS A 82 -15.41 5.48 2.77
N SER A 83 -14.43 5.84 1.93
CA SER A 83 -13.04 5.47 2.17
C SER A 83 -12.43 6.24 3.31
N ILE A 84 -11.59 5.54 4.08
CA ILE A 84 -10.96 6.06 5.27
C ILE A 84 -9.45 6.15 5.07
N ILE A 85 -8.91 7.35 5.24
CA ILE A 85 -7.47 7.60 5.30
C ILE A 85 -7.10 7.63 6.77
N HIS A 86 -6.27 6.67 7.19
CA HIS A 86 -5.72 6.62 8.53
C HIS A 86 -4.26 7.04 8.49
N ALA A 87 -3.90 8.08 9.24
CA ALA A 87 -2.55 8.58 9.33
C ALA A 87 -2.03 8.44 10.76
N ALA A 88 -0.76 8.07 10.88
CA ALA A 88 -0.07 7.93 12.16
C ALA A 88 1.25 8.71 12.16
N PHE A 89 1.58 9.26 13.32
CA PHE A 89 2.78 10.07 13.57
C PHE A 89 3.31 9.73 14.96
N SER A 90 4.46 9.08 15.04
CA SER A 90 5.00 8.56 16.29
C SER A 90 6.46 8.91 16.46
N SER A 91 6.88 9.11 17.71
CA SER A 91 8.28 9.17 18.12
C SER A 91 8.59 8.02 19.05
N PHE A 92 9.68 7.32 18.81
CA PHE A 92 10.19 6.24 19.67
C PHE A 92 11.20 6.73 20.69
N GLN A 93 11.51 8.03 20.69
CA GLN A 93 12.46 8.60 21.63
C GLN A 93 11.92 8.52 23.06
N ASN A 94 12.70 7.95 23.97
CA ASN A 94 12.39 7.97 25.39
C ASN A 94 12.41 9.41 25.92
N GLY A 95 11.45 9.73 26.80
CA GLY A 95 11.27 11.08 27.33
C GLY A 95 10.47 12.02 26.40
N THR A 96 9.98 11.54 25.26
CA THR A 96 9.00 12.29 24.46
C THR A 96 7.71 12.46 25.25
N THR A 97 7.12 13.66 25.18
CA THR A 97 5.87 14.02 25.87
C THR A 97 4.85 14.60 24.89
N THR A 98 3.59 14.62 25.28
CA THR A 98 2.51 15.25 24.50
C THR A 98 1.39 15.75 25.41
N SER A 99 0.69 16.78 24.94
CA SER A 99 -0.60 17.23 25.47
C SER A 99 -1.69 17.22 24.39
N HIS A 100 -1.40 16.67 23.22
CA HIS A 100 -2.29 16.71 22.07
C HIS A 100 -3.33 15.58 22.15
N LEU A 101 -4.60 15.90 21.88
CA LEU A 101 -5.74 14.98 22.12
C LEU A 101 -5.71 13.70 21.27
N ASN A 102 -5.12 13.76 20.08
CA ASN A 102 -4.97 12.62 19.19
C ASN A 102 -3.79 11.69 19.56
N CYS A 103 -3.07 12.00 20.64
CA CYS A 103 -1.83 11.33 21.01
C CYS A 103 -1.95 10.60 22.34
N TYR A 104 -1.15 9.53 22.49
CA TYR A 104 -1.01 8.77 23.72
C TYR A 104 0.46 8.38 23.96
N ASN A 105 0.79 8.11 25.22
CA ASN A 105 2.14 7.69 25.60
C ASN A 105 2.43 6.25 25.14
N GLY A 106 3.64 6.05 24.63
CA GLY A 106 4.11 4.78 24.08
C GLY A 106 3.97 4.73 22.55
N ALA A 107 5.06 4.41 21.87
CA ALA A 107 5.06 4.13 20.44
C ALA A 107 4.88 2.63 20.19
N ASP A 108 3.96 2.25 19.30
CA ASP A 108 3.65 0.86 18.92
C ASP A 108 3.43 -0.08 20.13
N SER A 109 2.72 0.42 21.15
CA SER A 109 2.48 -0.28 22.42
C SER A 109 3.73 -0.48 23.30
N GLY A 110 4.87 0.09 22.91
CA GLY A 110 6.10 0.13 23.71
C GLY A 110 6.03 1.11 24.88
N PRO A 111 6.89 0.95 25.90
CA PRO A 111 6.86 1.79 27.10
C PRO A 111 7.43 3.21 26.90
N ALA A 112 8.08 3.47 25.77
CA ALA A 112 8.73 4.73 25.45
C ALA A 112 8.10 5.38 24.22
N GLY A 113 8.24 6.70 24.11
CA GLY A 113 7.76 7.45 22.97
C GLY A 113 6.33 7.96 23.10
N VAL A 114 5.81 8.46 21.99
CA VAL A 114 4.44 8.96 21.82
C VAL A 114 3.94 8.56 20.45
N SER A 115 2.69 8.11 20.37
CA SER A 115 1.98 7.87 19.11
C SER A 115 0.78 8.78 19.00
N CYS A 116 0.57 9.32 17.81
CA CYS A 116 -0.60 10.10 17.42
C CYS A 116 -1.24 9.47 16.19
N ALA A 117 -2.57 9.50 16.09
CA ALA A 117 -3.24 9.04 14.89
C ALA A 117 -4.58 9.73 14.67
N ILE A 118 -4.98 9.82 13.40
CA ILE A 118 -6.31 10.27 12.98
C ILE A 118 -6.86 9.35 11.91
N SER A 119 -8.19 9.33 11.80
CA SER A 119 -8.92 8.73 10.68
C SER A 119 -9.85 9.76 10.10
N ILE A 120 -9.74 10.03 8.80
CA ILE A 120 -10.62 10.95 8.08
C ILE A 120 -11.31 10.23 6.94
N THR A 121 -12.48 10.71 6.54
CA THR A 121 -13.02 10.37 5.22
C THR A 121 -12.14 11.03 4.16
N GLY A 122 -11.72 10.26 3.16
CA GLY A 122 -10.89 10.76 2.08
C GLY A 122 -11.01 9.92 0.82
N ASN A 123 -10.29 10.29 -0.23
CA ASN A 123 -10.28 9.58 -1.50
C ASN A 123 -8.90 8.94 -1.74
N TYR A 124 -8.87 7.62 -1.99
CA TYR A 124 -7.62 6.88 -2.25
C TYR A 124 -6.98 7.28 -3.57
N SER A 125 -7.74 7.83 -4.53
CA SER A 125 -7.19 8.31 -5.79
C SER A 125 -6.40 9.61 -5.66
N HIS A 126 -6.39 10.25 -4.48
CA HIS A 126 -5.64 11.47 -4.22
C HIS A 126 -4.25 11.12 -3.66
N THR A 127 -3.31 12.03 -3.84
CA THR A 127 -2.04 12.03 -3.10
C THR A 127 -2.23 12.81 -1.81
N TYR A 128 -1.57 12.36 -0.76
CA TYR A 128 -1.53 13.05 0.52
C TYR A 128 -0.10 13.39 0.90
N ASP A 129 0.12 14.64 1.29
CA ASP A 129 1.36 15.13 1.86
C ASP A 129 1.33 14.87 3.38
N LEU A 130 2.32 14.11 3.85
CA LEU A 130 2.56 13.87 5.27
C LEU A 130 3.72 14.75 5.73
N THR A 131 3.42 15.79 6.52
CA THR A 131 4.43 16.75 6.95
C THR A 131 4.73 16.60 8.43
N ALA A 132 6.01 16.44 8.78
CA ALA A 132 6.50 16.63 10.14
C ALA A 132 7.19 18.00 10.22
N LYS A 133 6.74 18.86 11.12
CA LYS A 133 7.21 20.26 11.22
C LYS A 133 7.54 20.65 12.65
N ASN A 134 8.67 21.31 12.86
CA ASN A 134 9.00 21.95 14.12
C ASN A 134 8.12 23.19 14.32
N ILE A 135 7.41 23.25 15.45
CA ILE A 135 6.53 24.37 15.80
C ILE A 135 7.05 25.21 16.97
N GLY A 136 8.30 24.96 17.38
CA GLY A 136 8.99 25.66 18.47
C GLY A 136 9.75 24.71 19.39
N ASN A 137 10.97 25.11 19.77
CA ASN A 137 11.89 24.31 20.58
C ASN A 137 12.07 22.91 19.98
N THR A 138 11.76 21.87 20.75
CA THR A 138 11.84 20.46 20.36
C THR A 138 10.44 19.86 20.10
N THR A 139 9.45 20.70 19.82
CA THR A 139 8.06 20.30 19.54
C THR A 139 7.83 20.11 18.06
N TRP A 140 7.33 18.94 17.69
CA TRP A 140 7.04 18.55 16.33
C TRP A 140 5.57 18.24 16.15
N GLN A 141 4.98 18.75 15.06
CA GLN A 141 3.60 18.52 14.67
C GLN A 141 3.55 17.77 13.34
N GLY A 142 2.68 16.76 13.29
CA GLY A 142 2.38 15.97 12.11
C GLY A 142 1.09 16.45 11.44
N TYR A 143 1.14 16.61 10.11
CA TYR A 143 0.00 17.01 9.28
C TYR A 143 -0.27 16.00 8.17
N LEU A 144 -1.55 15.84 7.83
CA LEU A 144 -2.03 15.13 6.65
C LEU A 144 -2.73 16.13 5.73
N THR A 145 -2.17 16.40 4.55
CA THR A 145 -2.72 17.36 3.59
C THR A 145 -3.11 16.68 2.29
N ASN A 146 -4.36 16.85 1.86
CA ASN A 146 -4.84 16.36 0.56
C ASN A 146 -4.37 17.30 -0.55
N THR A 147 -3.54 16.83 -1.46
CA THR A 147 -2.89 17.70 -2.48
C THR A 147 -3.86 18.21 -3.53
N ILE A 148 -5.04 17.59 -3.67
CA ILE A 148 -6.07 18.00 -4.64
C ILE A 148 -6.99 19.06 -4.04
N THR A 149 -7.41 18.90 -2.78
CA THR A 149 -8.37 19.81 -2.14
C THR A 149 -7.69 20.94 -1.35
N GLY A 150 -6.43 20.76 -0.96
CA GLY A 150 -5.72 21.64 -0.04
C GLY A 150 -6.17 21.48 1.42
N GLU A 151 -7.10 20.58 1.71
CA GLU A 151 -7.56 20.31 3.08
C GLU A 151 -6.43 19.69 3.89
N SER A 152 -6.19 20.22 5.09
CA SER A 152 -5.11 19.80 5.98
C SER A 152 -5.67 19.44 7.35
N HIS A 153 -5.17 18.36 7.92
CA HIS A 153 -5.59 17.84 9.22
C HIS A 153 -4.40 17.61 10.14
N ASP A 154 -4.56 18.03 11.40
CA ASP A 154 -3.58 17.79 12.45
C ASP A 154 -3.62 16.32 12.89
N ILE A 155 -2.56 15.57 12.60
CA ILE A 155 -2.41 14.19 13.09
C ILE A 155 -2.15 14.22 14.60
N GLY A 156 -1.21 15.07 15.02
CA GLY A 156 -0.89 15.30 16.41
C GLY A 156 0.46 15.98 16.61
N ALA A 157 0.81 16.24 17.87
CA ALA A 157 2.06 16.90 18.22
C ALA A 157 2.71 16.25 19.44
N TRP A 158 4.04 16.21 19.45
CA TRP A 158 4.83 15.74 20.59
C TRP A 158 6.12 16.54 20.73
N THR A 159 6.66 16.57 21.95
CA THR A 159 7.86 17.30 22.33
C THR A 159 8.96 16.32 22.70
N LEU A 160 10.10 16.42 22.00
CA LEU A 160 11.29 15.62 22.30
C LEU A 160 12.06 16.20 23.51
N PRO A 161 12.95 15.41 24.15
CA PRO A 161 13.91 15.93 25.12
C PRO A 161 14.70 17.13 24.57
N SER A 162 15.16 18.01 25.47
CA SER A 162 15.84 19.27 25.13
C SER A 162 17.11 19.11 24.28
N ASP A 163 17.72 17.93 24.33
CA ASP A 163 18.95 17.62 23.60
C ASP A 163 18.69 17.33 22.11
N ALA A 164 17.43 17.19 21.71
CA ALA A 164 17.05 16.93 20.33
C ALA A 164 17.26 18.17 19.45
N GLY A 165 17.94 17.96 18.33
CA GLY A 165 18.06 18.93 17.24
C GLY A 165 17.02 18.71 16.14
N ASN A 166 17.30 19.27 14.95
CA ASN A 166 16.46 19.11 13.76
C ASN A 166 16.57 17.70 13.15
N ILE A 167 15.71 17.42 12.17
CA ILE A 167 15.68 16.15 11.44
C ILE A 167 16.96 16.01 10.61
N ARG A 168 17.55 14.81 10.62
CA ARG A 168 18.68 14.47 9.75
C ARG A 168 18.23 14.40 8.29
N THR A 169 19.14 14.71 7.38
CA THR A 169 18.85 14.85 5.94
C THR A 169 18.71 13.53 5.18
N SER A 170 18.75 12.39 5.85
CA SER A 170 18.53 11.08 5.26
C SER A 170 18.03 10.09 6.29
N HIS A 171 17.16 9.18 5.85
CA HIS A 171 16.72 8.04 6.63
C HIS A 171 16.07 7.01 5.71
N ASP A 172 15.38 6.04 6.28
CA ASP A 172 14.58 5.04 5.56
C ASP A 172 13.09 5.26 5.77
N GLY A 173 12.30 4.85 4.78
CA GLY A 173 10.89 4.50 4.91
C GLY A 173 10.69 3.00 4.86
N PHE A 174 9.45 2.59 5.08
CA PHE A 174 9.09 1.19 5.04
C PHE A 174 7.67 0.91 4.56
N VAL A 175 7.50 -0.31 4.04
CA VAL A 175 6.21 -1.01 3.98
C VAL A 175 6.27 -2.15 4.99
N GLU A 176 5.25 -2.29 5.81
CA GLU A 176 5.14 -3.34 6.84
C GLU A 176 3.75 -3.97 6.78
N TYR A 177 3.69 -5.29 6.96
CA TYR A 177 2.46 -6.00 7.28
C TYR A 177 2.37 -6.28 8.79
N TYR A 178 1.77 -5.35 9.53
CA TYR A 178 1.85 -5.32 10.99
C TYR A 178 1.08 -6.45 11.70
N ASN A 179 0.24 -7.20 10.97
CA ASN A 179 -0.42 -8.39 11.52
C ASN A 179 0.59 -9.48 11.93
N TRP A 180 1.83 -9.39 11.44
CA TRP A 180 2.93 -10.28 11.83
C TRP A 180 3.80 -9.73 12.95
N ASN A 181 3.52 -8.54 13.51
CA ASN A 181 4.37 -7.93 14.54
C ASN A 181 4.43 -8.72 15.86
N SER A 182 3.56 -9.71 16.05
CA SER A 182 3.58 -10.63 17.19
C SER A 182 4.27 -11.98 16.91
N ILE A 183 4.73 -12.21 15.68
CA ILE A 183 5.23 -13.50 15.19
C ILE A 183 6.55 -13.26 14.44
N HIS A 184 7.62 -13.96 14.81
CA HIS A 184 8.95 -13.76 14.22
C HIS A 184 9.58 -15.04 13.67
N GLY A 185 10.51 -14.88 12.72
CA GLY A 185 11.31 -15.96 12.15
C GLY A 185 10.49 -16.97 11.36
N SER A 186 10.79 -18.27 11.51
CA SER A 186 10.19 -19.37 10.72
C SER A 186 8.67 -19.55 10.86
N LYS A 187 8.02 -18.73 11.69
CA LYS A 187 6.56 -18.71 11.85
C LYS A 187 5.88 -17.70 10.92
N ILE A 188 6.63 -16.80 10.29
CA ILE A 188 6.10 -15.85 9.32
C ILE A 188 5.89 -16.56 7.98
N ASP A 189 4.68 -16.45 7.44
CA ASP A 189 4.30 -17.06 6.16
C ASP A 189 4.50 -16.09 4.99
N CYS A 190 5.77 -15.72 4.75
CA CYS A 190 6.16 -14.79 3.69
C CYS A 190 5.59 -15.15 2.31
N PRO A 191 5.57 -16.44 1.88
CA PRO A 191 4.99 -16.82 0.58
C PRO A 191 3.49 -16.51 0.43
N ASN A 192 2.72 -16.46 1.51
CA ASN A 192 1.28 -16.20 1.49
C ASN A 192 0.91 -14.79 1.95
N GLN A 193 1.88 -13.88 1.95
CA GLN A 193 1.62 -12.49 2.27
C GLN A 193 0.61 -11.88 1.31
N PRO A 194 -0.42 -11.18 1.80
CA PRO A 194 -1.35 -10.48 0.92
C PRO A 194 -0.60 -9.48 0.02
N ARG A 195 -1.12 -9.25 -1.18
CA ARG A 195 -0.58 -8.19 -2.04
C ARG A 195 -1.10 -6.83 -1.60
N THR A 196 -0.19 -5.86 -1.55
CA THR A 196 -0.51 -4.43 -1.49
C THR A 196 0.27 -3.64 -2.53
N ASP A 197 -0.25 -2.47 -2.90
CA ASP A 197 0.38 -1.55 -3.84
C ASP A 197 0.29 -0.12 -3.28
N VAL A 198 1.37 0.64 -3.34
CA VAL A 198 1.46 2.01 -2.81
C VAL A 198 2.47 2.81 -3.63
N THR A 199 2.27 4.12 -3.75
CA THR A 199 3.26 5.01 -4.37
C THR A 199 3.85 5.96 -3.34
N PHE A 200 5.18 5.97 -3.25
CA PHE A 200 5.94 6.94 -2.47
C PHE A 200 6.57 7.96 -3.42
N TYR A 201 6.51 9.24 -3.07
CA TYR A 201 7.18 10.29 -3.81
C TYR A 201 8.37 10.85 -3.04
N ASN A 202 9.24 11.53 -3.77
CA ASN A 202 10.40 12.24 -3.28
C ASN A 202 9.99 13.23 -2.18
N PRO A 203 10.70 13.23 -1.04
CA PRO A 203 10.42 14.18 0.01
C PRO A 203 10.82 15.60 -0.38
N SER A 204 10.23 16.57 0.30
CA SER A 204 10.59 17.99 0.20
C SER A 204 10.66 18.61 1.59
N SER A 205 11.32 19.76 1.71
CA SER A 205 11.42 20.53 2.94
C SER A 205 11.47 22.02 2.61
N THR A 206 10.90 22.87 3.47
CA THR A 206 11.02 24.33 3.34
C THR A 206 12.31 24.89 3.93
N THR A 207 13.07 24.06 4.67
CA THR A 207 14.43 24.37 5.11
C THR A 207 15.32 24.72 3.92
N GLY A 208 16.03 25.85 3.99
CA GLY A 208 16.82 26.38 2.87
C GLY A 208 17.83 25.36 2.32
N GLY A 209 17.81 25.14 1.00
CA GLY A 209 18.68 24.16 0.33
C GLY A 209 18.18 22.71 0.37
N ALA A 210 16.99 22.43 0.93
CA ALA A 210 16.42 21.09 1.03
C ALA A 210 15.07 20.96 0.30
N LEU A 211 14.93 21.56 -0.89
CA LEU A 211 13.69 21.44 -1.67
C LEU A 211 13.57 20.10 -2.42
N ASP A 212 14.70 19.53 -2.83
CA ASP A 212 14.75 18.39 -3.76
C ASP A 212 15.27 17.11 -3.11
N GLY A 213 14.52 16.60 -2.15
CA GLY A 213 14.76 15.27 -1.60
C GLY A 213 14.55 14.18 -2.65
N GLN A 214 15.15 13.01 -2.41
CA GLN A 214 15.13 11.87 -3.33
C GLN A 214 14.86 10.58 -2.58
N LEU A 215 14.03 9.73 -3.16
CA LEU A 215 13.97 8.31 -2.80
C LEU A 215 15.09 7.54 -3.53
N ARG A 216 15.61 6.51 -2.89
CA ARG A 216 16.39 5.46 -3.53
C ARG A 216 15.49 4.29 -3.88
N GLN A 217 16.01 3.41 -4.73
CA GLN A 217 15.32 2.21 -5.14
C GLN A 217 14.84 1.40 -3.91
N PRO A 218 13.55 1.05 -3.84
CA PRO A 218 13.03 0.19 -2.78
C PRO A 218 13.65 -1.21 -2.82
N GLU A 219 13.92 -1.77 -1.64
CA GLU A 219 14.54 -3.09 -1.47
C GLU A 219 13.76 -3.94 -0.44
N GLU A 220 13.78 -5.27 -0.63
CA GLU A 220 13.25 -6.21 0.35
C GLU A 220 14.09 -6.17 1.65
N PHE A 221 13.43 -6.30 2.79
CA PHE A 221 14.03 -6.15 4.11
C PHE A 221 13.36 -7.08 5.14
N GLY A 222 14.02 -7.27 6.28
CA GLY A 222 13.45 -8.04 7.41
C GLY A 222 13.38 -9.55 7.17
N ASP A 223 12.49 -10.20 7.93
CA ASP A 223 12.36 -11.67 8.01
C ASP A 223 11.93 -12.33 6.69
N CYS A 224 11.36 -11.55 5.76
CA CYS A 224 10.83 -12.06 4.48
C CYS A 224 11.73 -11.76 3.27
N ASN A 225 12.92 -11.19 3.48
CA ASN A 225 13.85 -10.86 2.40
C ASN A 225 14.09 -12.04 1.44
N GLY A 226 13.90 -11.81 0.15
CA GLY A 226 13.99 -12.79 -0.94
C GLY A 226 12.70 -13.54 -1.26
N MET A 227 11.62 -13.34 -0.50
CA MET A 227 10.37 -14.12 -0.61
C MET A 227 9.13 -13.27 -0.89
N GLU A 228 9.27 -11.95 -0.90
CA GLU A 228 8.16 -10.99 -0.83
C GLU A 228 7.56 -10.62 -2.18
N ASN A 229 8.17 -11.07 -3.28
CA ASN A 229 7.74 -10.76 -4.64
C ASN A 229 7.65 -9.23 -4.85
N LEU A 230 8.63 -8.49 -4.34
CA LEU A 230 8.70 -7.05 -4.49
C LEU A 230 8.82 -6.67 -5.97
N GLN A 231 7.94 -5.79 -6.40
CA GLN A 231 7.99 -5.12 -7.69
C GLN A 231 8.05 -3.62 -7.44
N SER A 232 9.03 -2.95 -8.01
CA SER A 232 9.13 -1.50 -7.95
C SER A 232 9.34 -0.91 -9.33
N ALA A 233 8.71 0.24 -9.57
CA ALA A 233 8.85 1.00 -10.81
C ALA A 233 9.01 2.49 -10.47
N SER A 234 9.96 3.15 -11.11
CA SER A 234 10.09 4.60 -10.99
C SER A 234 8.88 5.28 -11.61
N VAL A 235 8.29 6.24 -10.89
CA VAL A 235 7.13 7.01 -11.36
C VAL A 235 7.35 8.48 -11.07
N GLY A 236 7.47 9.31 -12.12
CA GLY A 236 7.72 10.74 -11.98
C GLY A 236 8.84 11.04 -10.97
N ARG A 237 8.48 11.70 -9.85
CA ARG A 237 9.36 11.96 -8.70
C ARG A 237 9.18 10.93 -7.58
N GLY A 238 9.31 9.63 -7.84
CA GLY A 238 9.08 8.61 -6.81
C GLY A 238 9.14 7.17 -7.31
N TYR A 239 8.62 6.27 -6.48
CA TYR A 239 8.50 4.84 -6.76
C TYR A 239 7.09 4.35 -6.48
N GLN A 240 6.53 3.63 -7.45
CA GLN A 240 5.43 2.73 -7.21
C GLN A 240 6.00 1.41 -6.68
N ILE A 241 5.41 0.92 -5.61
CA ILE A 241 5.80 -0.32 -4.92
C ILE A 241 4.60 -1.24 -4.94
N ALA A 242 4.83 -2.48 -5.37
CA ALA A 242 3.91 -3.57 -5.17
C ALA A 242 4.62 -4.70 -4.44
N TYR A 243 3.92 -5.29 -3.50
CA TYR A 243 4.54 -6.08 -2.45
C TYR A 243 3.58 -7.20 -2.04
N GLY A 244 4.10 -8.41 -1.81
CA GLY A 244 3.31 -9.59 -1.51
C GLY A 244 2.71 -10.26 -2.74
N ARG A 245 1.87 -11.28 -2.51
CA ARG A 245 1.29 -12.10 -3.58
C ARG A 245 -0.21 -11.92 -3.64
N ILE A 246 -0.73 -11.90 -4.87
CA ILE A 246 -2.15 -12.18 -5.04
C ILE A 246 -2.32 -13.60 -4.51
N GLN A 247 -3.13 -13.75 -3.46
CA GLN A 247 -3.35 -15.05 -2.83
C GLN A 247 -3.75 -16.01 -3.95
N SER A 248 -2.93 -17.03 -4.20
CA SER A 248 -3.20 -17.99 -5.26
C SER A 248 -4.57 -18.59 -4.97
N CYS A 249 -5.47 -18.56 -5.97
CA CYS A 249 -6.80 -19.11 -5.80
C CYS A 249 -6.62 -20.56 -5.29
N HIS A 250 -7.13 -20.88 -4.09
CA HIS A 250 -6.96 -22.21 -3.52
C HIS A 250 -7.39 -23.27 -4.54
N LYS A 251 -6.49 -24.23 -4.84
CA LYS A 251 -6.84 -25.39 -5.67
C LYS A 251 -7.87 -26.23 -4.93
N THR A 252 -9.14 -26.03 -5.22
CA THR A 252 -10.20 -26.97 -4.81
C THR A 252 -10.13 -28.20 -5.69
N SER A 253 -9.65 -29.32 -5.13
CA SER A 253 -9.73 -30.63 -5.79
C SER A 253 -11.14 -31.19 -5.61
N ALA A 254 -11.98 -31.06 -6.63
CA ALA A 254 -13.22 -31.82 -6.71
C ALA A 254 -12.94 -33.18 -7.37
N THR A 255 -13.30 -34.29 -6.71
CA THR A 255 -13.05 -35.66 -7.20
C THR A 255 -14.21 -36.26 -7.99
N ASN A 256 -15.30 -35.51 -8.19
CA ASN A 256 -16.51 -35.97 -8.86
C ASN A 256 -16.82 -35.12 -10.10
N GLU A 257 -16.91 -35.78 -11.26
CA GLU A 257 -17.16 -35.21 -12.59
C GLU A 257 -18.47 -34.41 -12.68
N THR A 258 -19.50 -34.80 -11.93
CA THR A 258 -20.76 -34.04 -11.87
C THR A 258 -20.60 -32.75 -11.07
N MET A 259 -19.81 -32.78 -9.99
CA MET A 259 -19.46 -31.58 -9.22
C MET A 259 -18.58 -30.63 -10.03
N LEU A 260 -17.61 -31.17 -10.79
CA LEU A 260 -16.75 -30.38 -11.68
C LEU A 260 -17.59 -29.62 -12.72
N ASN A 261 -18.56 -30.27 -13.37
CA ASN A 261 -19.42 -29.63 -14.37
C ASN A 261 -20.34 -28.53 -13.78
N ILE A 262 -20.86 -28.71 -12.57
CA ILE A 262 -21.66 -27.66 -11.89
C ILE A 262 -20.78 -26.47 -11.51
N MET A 263 -19.56 -26.72 -11.01
CA MET A 263 -18.60 -25.68 -10.68
C MET A 263 -18.15 -24.89 -11.90
N ALA A 264 -17.93 -25.56 -13.03
CA ALA A 264 -17.56 -24.92 -14.28
C ALA A 264 -18.62 -23.89 -14.70
N ASN A 265 -19.89 -24.26 -14.74
CA ASN A 265 -20.96 -23.35 -15.17
C ASN A 265 -21.14 -22.14 -14.23
N ALA A 266 -21.09 -22.36 -12.91
CA ALA A 266 -21.21 -21.27 -11.94
C ALA A 266 -20.01 -20.31 -12.01
N PHE A 267 -18.79 -20.85 -12.17
CA PHE A 267 -17.59 -20.04 -12.33
C PHE A 267 -17.59 -19.28 -13.66
N GLN A 268 -17.98 -19.92 -14.76
CA GLN A 268 -18.10 -19.28 -16.08
C GLN A 268 -19.08 -18.12 -16.06
N ALA A 269 -20.24 -18.28 -15.41
CA ALA A 269 -21.20 -17.19 -15.23
C ALA A 269 -20.60 -16.02 -14.42
N ARG A 270 -19.78 -16.33 -13.40
CA ARG A 270 -19.13 -15.34 -12.55
C ARG A 270 -17.97 -14.62 -13.24
N VAL A 271 -17.17 -15.34 -14.03
CA VAL A 271 -16.17 -14.76 -14.93
C VAL A 271 -16.83 -13.76 -15.87
N LYS A 272 -17.96 -14.14 -16.48
CA LYS A 272 -18.72 -13.26 -17.36
C LYS A 272 -19.23 -12.01 -16.64
N GLU A 273 -19.83 -12.17 -15.46
CA GLU A 273 -20.26 -11.05 -14.61
C GLU A 273 -19.08 -10.09 -14.31
N ASN A 274 -17.90 -10.66 -14.05
CA ASN A 274 -16.71 -9.89 -13.72
C ASN A 274 -16.08 -9.19 -14.93
N VAL A 275 -16.07 -9.83 -16.11
CA VAL A 275 -15.69 -9.18 -17.37
C VAL A 275 -16.66 -8.04 -17.68
N ASP A 276 -17.96 -8.22 -17.41
CA ASP A 276 -18.97 -7.15 -17.57
C ASP A 276 -18.73 -5.98 -16.60
N LYS A 277 -18.26 -6.22 -15.37
CA LYS A 277 -17.85 -5.14 -14.45
C LYS A 277 -16.72 -4.29 -15.03
N ILE A 278 -15.73 -4.91 -15.69
CA ILE A 278 -14.66 -4.18 -16.37
C ILE A 278 -15.23 -3.32 -17.52
N ARG A 279 -16.14 -3.87 -18.33
CA ARG A 279 -16.84 -3.12 -19.41
C ARG A 279 -17.65 -1.93 -18.88
N GLN A 280 -18.07 -1.98 -17.62
CA GLN A 280 -18.91 -0.96 -16.98
C GLN A 280 -18.13 0.12 -16.22
N VAL A 281 -16.79 0.09 -16.22
CA VAL A 281 -15.98 1.15 -15.60
C VAL A 281 -16.32 2.50 -16.25
N PRO A 282 -16.87 3.50 -15.52
CA PRO A 282 -17.42 4.70 -16.14
C PRO A 282 -16.42 5.49 -16.98
N GLY A 283 -15.17 5.62 -16.50
CA GLY A 283 -14.13 6.31 -17.27
C GLY A 283 -13.70 5.53 -18.52
N LEU A 284 -13.81 4.19 -18.49
CA LEU A 284 -13.50 3.35 -19.64
C LEU A 284 -14.61 3.46 -20.69
N GLN A 285 -15.88 3.52 -20.28
CA GLN A 285 -17.00 3.69 -21.21
C GLN A 285 -16.88 4.97 -22.03
N HIS A 286 -16.44 6.08 -21.42
CA HIS A 286 -16.21 7.33 -22.13
C HIS A 286 -15.12 7.17 -23.21
N VAL A 287 -13.98 6.59 -22.84
CA VAL A 287 -12.86 6.35 -23.78
C VAL A 287 -13.27 5.40 -24.91
N LEU A 288 -14.05 4.35 -24.60
CA LEU A 288 -14.55 3.39 -25.59
C LEU A 288 -15.61 3.99 -26.53
N GLN A 289 -16.31 5.06 -26.12
CA GLN A 289 -17.24 5.78 -26.98
C GLN A 289 -16.52 6.72 -27.96
N GLU A 290 -15.39 7.28 -27.53
CA GLU A 290 -14.59 8.22 -28.33
C GLU A 290 -13.62 7.53 -29.30
N ASP A 291 -13.18 6.30 -28.99
CA ASP A 291 -12.26 5.53 -29.83
C ASP A 291 -12.83 4.13 -30.16
N ALA A 292 -13.47 4.03 -31.34
CA ALA A 292 -14.07 2.80 -31.82
C ALA A 292 -13.04 1.69 -32.12
N ALA A 293 -11.79 2.05 -32.46
CA ALA A 293 -10.73 1.08 -32.74
C ALA A 293 -10.21 0.46 -31.43
N LEU A 294 -9.96 1.30 -30.42
CA LEU A 294 -9.62 0.84 -29.07
C LEU A 294 -10.75 -0.01 -28.49
N LYS A 295 -12.01 0.38 -28.70
CA LYS A 295 -13.17 -0.41 -28.29
C LYS A 295 -13.18 -1.79 -28.92
N ALA A 296 -13.05 -1.89 -30.24
CA ALA A 296 -13.03 -3.17 -30.94
C ALA A 296 -11.87 -4.06 -30.47
N GLN A 297 -10.69 -3.48 -30.21
CA GLN A 297 -9.52 -4.21 -29.73
C GLN A 297 -9.70 -4.71 -28.30
N LEU A 298 -10.21 -3.87 -27.39
CA LEU A 298 -10.46 -4.27 -26.01
C LEU A 298 -11.58 -5.32 -25.93
N GLU A 299 -12.67 -5.16 -26.68
CA GLU A 299 -13.73 -6.16 -26.78
C GLU A 299 -13.21 -7.48 -27.33
N THR A 300 -12.32 -7.45 -28.34
CA THR A 300 -11.69 -8.67 -28.87
C THR A 300 -10.84 -9.37 -27.81
N LYS A 301 -10.06 -8.64 -27.00
CA LYS A 301 -9.25 -9.24 -25.92
C LYS A 301 -10.14 -9.78 -24.80
N LEU A 302 -11.15 -9.03 -24.35
CA LEU A 302 -12.10 -9.51 -23.33
C LEU A 302 -12.85 -10.75 -23.82
N GLN A 303 -13.23 -10.79 -25.10
CA GLN A 303 -13.86 -11.96 -25.72
C GLN A 303 -12.89 -13.13 -25.82
N ALA A 304 -11.60 -12.90 -26.14
CA ALA A 304 -10.60 -13.96 -26.14
C ALA A 304 -10.40 -14.56 -24.75
N VAL A 305 -10.45 -13.73 -23.69
CA VAL A 305 -10.42 -14.19 -22.30
C VAL A 305 -11.68 -15.00 -21.98
N GLU A 306 -12.88 -14.52 -22.33
CA GLU A 306 -14.10 -15.32 -22.17
C GLU A 306 -14.00 -16.65 -22.94
N ASP A 307 -13.57 -16.64 -24.19
CA ASP A 307 -13.47 -17.82 -25.04
C ASP A 307 -12.46 -18.84 -24.50
N ASP A 308 -11.27 -18.41 -24.07
CA ASP A 308 -10.27 -19.29 -23.47
C ASP A 308 -10.79 -19.91 -22.17
N LEU A 309 -11.48 -19.08 -21.36
CA LEU A 309 -12.06 -19.53 -20.10
C LEU A 309 -13.30 -20.43 -20.29
N LEU A 310 -14.03 -20.29 -21.40
CA LEU A 310 -15.22 -21.09 -21.70
C LEU A 310 -14.89 -22.38 -22.46
N LYS A 311 -13.82 -22.41 -23.27
CA LYS A 311 -13.44 -23.56 -24.12
C LYS A 311 -12.65 -24.65 -23.38
N GLY A 312 -12.14 -24.37 -22.18
CA GLY A 312 -11.53 -25.38 -21.30
C GLY A 312 -12.57 -26.41 -20.84
N SER A 313 -12.94 -27.37 -21.68
CA SER A 313 -13.96 -28.40 -21.41
C SER A 313 -13.55 -29.45 -20.36
N ASN A 314 -12.32 -29.36 -19.85
CA ASN A 314 -11.87 -30.13 -18.70
C ASN A 314 -11.58 -29.15 -17.58
N VAL A 315 -12.25 -29.34 -16.45
CA VAL A 315 -12.04 -28.57 -15.22
C VAL A 315 -10.68 -28.96 -14.65
N GLU A 316 -9.63 -28.45 -15.27
CA GLU A 316 -8.28 -28.51 -14.74
C GLU A 316 -8.24 -27.73 -13.43
N ALA A 317 -7.47 -28.25 -12.48
CA ALA A 317 -7.22 -27.63 -11.19
C ALA A 317 -6.67 -26.18 -11.29
N ASP A 318 -6.25 -25.77 -12.49
CA ASP A 318 -5.55 -24.53 -12.78
C ASP A 318 -6.44 -23.51 -13.54
N PHE A 319 -7.72 -23.81 -13.76
CA PHE A 319 -8.65 -22.92 -14.47
C PHE A 319 -8.78 -21.53 -13.82
N ARG A 320 -8.83 -21.47 -12.48
CA ARG A 320 -8.86 -20.20 -11.73
C ARG A 320 -7.59 -19.38 -11.93
N GLU A 321 -6.44 -20.06 -11.97
CA GLU A 321 -5.13 -19.46 -12.16
C GLU A 321 -5.00 -18.85 -13.56
N ARG A 322 -5.50 -19.55 -14.60
CA ARG A 322 -5.58 -18.99 -15.96
C ARG A 322 -6.52 -17.78 -16.05
N ALA A 323 -7.66 -17.81 -15.37
CA ALA A 323 -8.58 -16.67 -15.33
C ALA A 323 -7.91 -15.42 -14.74
N VAL A 324 -7.23 -15.57 -13.59
CA VAL A 324 -6.45 -14.49 -12.97
C VAL A 324 -5.31 -14.05 -13.89
N GLN A 325 -4.60 -14.97 -14.53
CA GLN A 325 -3.51 -14.62 -15.45
C GLN A 325 -4.01 -13.80 -16.65
N HIS A 326 -5.14 -14.18 -17.26
CA HIS A 326 -5.73 -13.45 -18.36
C HIS A 326 -6.21 -12.05 -17.98
N LEU A 327 -6.72 -11.89 -16.75
CA LEU A 327 -7.08 -10.58 -16.20
C LEU A 327 -5.85 -9.69 -15.97
N ALA A 328 -4.77 -10.28 -15.46
CA ALA A 328 -3.49 -9.59 -15.35
C ALA A 328 -2.91 -9.21 -16.72
N ASP A 329 -3.12 -10.03 -17.76
CA ASP A 329 -2.69 -9.74 -19.13
C ASP A 329 -3.49 -8.59 -19.77
N ILE A 330 -4.78 -8.45 -19.42
CA ILE A 330 -5.57 -7.28 -19.83
C ILE A 330 -4.93 -5.99 -19.31
N GLN A 331 -4.48 -5.96 -18.05
CA GLN A 331 -3.79 -4.79 -17.49
C GLN A 331 -2.49 -4.47 -18.22
N LYS A 332 -1.81 -5.48 -18.77
CA LYS A 332 -0.54 -5.30 -19.50
C LYS A 332 -0.73 -5.02 -20.99
N ALA A 333 -1.96 -5.04 -21.49
CA ALA A 333 -2.24 -4.81 -22.90
C ALA A 333 -1.73 -3.43 -23.33
N PRO A 334 -0.78 -3.33 -24.29
CA PRO A 334 -0.18 -2.06 -24.72
C PRO A 334 -1.20 -1.00 -25.13
N GLU A 335 -2.33 -1.45 -25.68
CA GLU A 335 -3.41 -0.61 -26.17
C GLU A 335 -4.22 0.00 -25.01
N LEU A 336 -4.48 -0.82 -23.97
CA LEU A 336 -5.07 -0.32 -22.72
C LEU A 336 -4.08 0.63 -22.04
N GLN A 337 -2.80 0.25 -21.93
CA GLN A 337 -1.77 1.09 -21.33
C GLN A 337 -1.64 2.44 -22.05
N SER A 338 -1.73 2.45 -23.39
CA SER A 338 -1.71 3.70 -24.17
C SER A 338 -2.92 4.59 -23.89
N ALA A 339 -4.10 3.99 -23.68
CA ALA A 339 -5.32 4.71 -23.34
C ALA A 339 -5.36 5.20 -21.87
N LEU A 340 -4.69 4.48 -20.97
CA LEU A 340 -4.55 4.86 -19.56
C LEU A 340 -3.49 5.95 -19.37
N ASN A 341 -2.49 6.02 -20.26
CA ASN A 341 -1.37 6.94 -20.15
C ASN A 341 -1.85 8.41 -20.20
N GLY A 342 -1.63 9.14 -19.12
CA GLY A 342 -2.09 10.54 -18.96
C GLY A 342 -3.45 10.70 -18.28
N ASN A 343 -4.15 9.61 -17.93
CA ASN A 343 -5.42 9.64 -17.18
C ASN A 343 -5.33 8.79 -15.90
N SER A 344 -4.66 9.33 -14.87
CA SER A 344 -4.42 8.65 -13.60
C SER A 344 -5.70 8.21 -12.87
N LYS A 345 -6.80 8.94 -13.05
CA LYS A 345 -8.12 8.57 -12.51
C LYS A 345 -8.64 7.29 -13.17
N LEU A 346 -8.57 7.21 -14.49
CA LEU A 346 -8.99 6.02 -15.23
C LEU A 346 -8.08 4.83 -14.93
N GLU A 347 -6.77 5.05 -14.86
CA GLU A 347 -5.79 4.01 -14.48
C GLU A 347 -6.14 3.42 -13.12
N GLY A 348 -6.42 4.27 -12.12
CA GLY A 348 -6.85 3.83 -10.79
C GLY A 348 -8.14 3.03 -10.82
N GLN A 349 -9.16 3.48 -11.56
CA GLN A 349 -10.45 2.79 -11.67
C GLN A 349 -10.36 1.40 -12.33
N VAL A 350 -9.60 1.29 -13.42
CA VAL A 350 -9.39 0.02 -14.13
C VAL A 350 -8.55 -0.93 -13.27
N ALA A 351 -7.48 -0.45 -12.65
CA ALA A 351 -6.65 -1.25 -11.76
C ALA A 351 -7.46 -1.78 -10.56
N GLU A 352 -8.27 -0.92 -9.93
CA GLU A 352 -9.14 -1.30 -8.80
C GLU A 352 -10.17 -2.34 -9.23
N THR A 353 -10.80 -2.18 -10.40
CA THR A 353 -11.85 -3.10 -10.87
C THR A 353 -11.28 -4.46 -11.25
N VAL A 354 -10.17 -4.52 -11.99
CA VAL A 354 -9.51 -5.79 -12.33
C VAL A 354 -9.06 -6.52 -11.06
N ARG A 355 -8.46 -5.81 -10.10
CA ARG A 355 -8.07 -6.41 -8.81
C ARG A 355 -9.27 -6.96 -8.03
N ASN A 356 -10.38 -6.23 -7.98
CA ASN A 356 -11.61 -6.69 -7.31
C ASN A 356 -12.16 -7.96 -7.97
N VAL A 357 -12.05 -8.04 -9.30
CA VAL A 357 -12.42 -9.23 -10.08
C VAL A 357 -11.50 -10.41 -9.77
N GLU A 358 -10.18 -10.22 -9.74
CA GLU A 358 -9.21 -11.27 -9.37
C GLU A 358 -9.50 -11.82 -7.97
N GLU A 359 -9.79 -10.94 -7.01
CA GLU A 359 -10.18 -11.33 -5.66
C GLU A 359 -11.50 -12.10 -5.60
N ASP A 360 -12.55 -11.62 -6.30
CA ASP A 360 -13.84 -12.29 -6.33
C ASP A 360 -13.69 -13.71 -6.89
N LEU A 361 -12.91 -13.87 -7.96
CA LEU A 361 -12.61 -15.18 -8.54
C LEU A 361 -11.84 -16.11 -7.59
N CYS A 362 -10.92 -15.57 -6.80
CA CYS A 362 -10.19 -16.37 -5.81
C CYS A 362 -11.00 -16.70 -4.55
N LYS A 363 -12.00 -15.89 -4.19
CA LYS A 363 -12.88 -16.12 -3.03
C LYS A 363 -13.99 -17.13 -3.29
N ILE A 364 -14.27 -17.51 -4.54
CA ILE A 364 -15.34 -18.46 -4.86
C ILE A 364 -15.10 -19.79 -4.15
N THR A 365 -15.97 -20.14 -3.21
CA THR A 365 -15.90 -21.42 -2.50
C THR A 365 -16.75 -22.49 -3.19
N LEU A 366 -16.53 -23.75 -2.79
CA LEU A 366 -17.40 -24.87 -3.17
C LEU A 366 -18.88 -24.58 -2.83
N SER A 367 -19.12 -23.92 -1.69
CA SER A 367 -20.46 -23.59 -1.22
C SER A 367 -21.13 -22.55 -2.10
N ASP A 368 -20.38 -21.53 -2.55
CA ASP A 368 -20.91 -20.49 -3.43
C ASP A 368 -21.31 -21.04 -4.80
N MET A 369 -20.51 -21.98 -5.32
CA MET A 369 -20.78 -22.64 -6.61
C MET A 369 -22.03 -23.52 -6.56
N LEU A 370 -22.29 -24.17 -5.41
CA LEU A 370 -23.47 -25.02 -5.22
C LEU A 370 -24.74 -24.21 -4.93
N ALA A 371 -24.61 -22.97 -4.45
CA ALA A 371 -25.73 -22.05 -4.19
C ALA A 371 -26.18 -21.27 -5.43
N ALA A 372 -25.39 -21.26 -6.51
CA ALA A 372 -25.73 -20.54 -7.75
C ALA A 372 -26.98 -21.16 -8.42
N PRO A 373 -27.97 -20.36 -8.83
CA PRO A 373 -29.15 -20.87 -9.53
C PRO A 373 -28.71 -21.56 -10.83
N ALA A 374 -29.19 -22.78 -11.05
CA ALA A 374 -28.88 -23.55 -12.25
C ALA A 374 -29.25 -22.72 -13.50
N VAL A 375 -28.27 -22.46 -14.36
CA VAL A 375 -28.50 -21.81 -15.65
C VAL A 375 -29.47 -22.68 -16.45
N PRO A 376 -30.59 -22.15 -16.98
CA PRO A 376 -31.50 -22.92 -17.81
C PRO A 376 -30.73 -23.46 -19.02
N ARG A 377 -30.67 -24.79 -19.17
CA ARG A 377 -30.14 -25.40 -20.40
C ARG A 377 -31.02 -24.94 -21.56
N ARG A 378 -30.42 -24.28 -22.55
CA ARG A 378 -31.06 -23.98 -23.83
C ARG A 378 -31.06 -25.21 -24.73
#